data_AF-A0A085WW17-F1
#
_entry.id   AF-A0A085WW17-F1
#
_cell.length_a   1.000
_cell.length_b   1.000
_cell.length_c   1.000
_cell.angle_alpha   90.00
_cell.angle_beta   90.00
_cell.angle_gamma   90.00
#
_symmetry.space_group_name_H-M   'P 1'
#
loop_
_entity.id
_entity.type
_entity.pdbx_description
1 polymer ?
#
loop_
_entity_poly.entity_id
_entity_poly.type
_entity_poly.pdbx_seq_one_letter_code
_entity_poly.pdbx_strand_id
1 'polypeptide(L)'
;MNRLVPTYAKAHQIDEQEAAQRLERAIAGRLWEDLLAATWEAMQSRVKRLDEQKLLEKVFNTLEDRPLRYGRVVEPNAAWSAFMMLLDLEIGTAGDAARKVMESEQGRKMISAGLAEAGMFLAIELTKGK
;
A
#
# COMPACT_ATOMS: atom_id res chain seq x y z
N MET A 1 -3.98 -6.02 -3.82
CA MET A 1 -2.99 -5.33 -4.68
C MET A 1 -3.61 -4.35 -5.68
N ASN A 2 -4.63 -4.77 -6.44
CA ASN A 2 -5.36 -3.95 -7.44
C ASN A 2 -5.75 -2.53 -6.98
N ARG A 3 -5.99 -2.34 -5.66
CA ARG A 3 -6.33 -1.04 -5.10
C ARG A 3 -5.22 0.02 -5.21
N LEU A 4 -3.95 -0.38 -5.28
CA LEU A 4 -2.81 0.53 -5.37
C LEU A 4 -2.42 0.88 -6.83
N VAL A 5 -2.90 0.10 -7.80
CA VAL A 5 -2.50 0.21 -9.22
C VAL A 5 -2.64 1.63 -9.76
N PRO A 6 -3.78 2.32 -9.60
CA PRO A 6 -3.93 3.65 -10.19
C PRO A 6 -3.01 4.71 -9.57
N THR A 7 -2.76 4.63 -8.26
CA THR A 7 -1.85 5.55 -7.57
C THR A 7 -0.40 5.29 -8.01
N TYR A 8 0.00 4.02 -8.15
CA TYR A 8 1.34 3.67 -8.63
C TYR A 8 1.54 4.09 -10.10
N ALA A 9 0.57 3.81 -10.97
CA ALA A 9 0.58 4.20 -12.38
C ALA A 9 0.77 5.71 -12.53
N LYS A 10 -0.03 6.50 -11.79
CA LYS A 10 0.08 7.96 -11.79
C LYS A 10 1.42 8.47 -11.28
N ALA A 11 1.92 7.90 -10.18
CA ALA A 11 3.19 8.34 -9.58
C ALA A 11 4.39 8.12 -10.53
N HIS A 12 4.35 7.05 -11.33
CA HIS A 12 5.44 6.69 -12.24
C HIS A 12 5.19 7.11 -13.70
N GLN A 13 4.02 7.70 -14.00
CA GLN A 13 3.60 8.08 -15.35
C GLN A 13 3.66 6.91 -16.34
N ILE A 14 3.22 5.74 -15.90
CA ILE A 14 3.13 4.50 -16.69
C ILE A 14 1.67 4.06 -16.82
N ASP A 15 1.39 3.13 -17.72
CA ASP A 15 0.05 2.56 -17.85
C ASP A 15 -0.28 1.59 -16.69
N GLU A 16 -1.57 1.29 -16.52
CA GLU A 16 -2.07 0.46 -15.42
C GLU A 16 -1.64 -1.00 -15.53
N GLN A 17 -1.40 -1.52 -16.74
CA GLN A 17 -0.96 -2.90 -16.93
C GLN A 17 0.49 -3.05 -16.49
N GLU A 18 1.36 -2.13 -16.90
CA GLU A 18 2.74 -2.09 -16.43
C GLU A 18 2.82 -1.85 -14.92
N ALA A 19 2.01 -0.93 -14.39
CA ALA A 19 1.91 -0.66 -12.96
C ALA A 19 1.52 -1.90 -12.16
N ALA A 20 0.53 -2.66 -12.63
CA ALA A 20 0.10 -3.89 -11.98
C ALA A 20 1.23 -4.93 -11.92
N GLN A 21 1.96 -5.12 -13.03
CA GLN A 21 3.09 -6.06 -13.08
C GLN A 21 4.24 -5.66 -12.14
N ARG A 22 4.58 -4.36 -12.09
CA ARG A 22 5.64 -3.86 -11.20
C ARG A 22 5.24 -3.98 -9.74
N LEU A 23 4.00 -3.60 -9.40
CA LEU A 23 3.45 -3.78 -8.05
C LEU A 23 3.45 -5.24 -7.62
N GLU A 24 3.07 -6.17 -8.50
CA GLU A 24 3.07 -7.61 -8.20
C GLU A 24 4.44 -8.09 -7.78
N ARG A 25 5.49 -7.70 -8.50
CA ARG A 25 6.87 -8.03 -8.16
C ARG A 25 7.30 -7.39 -6.85
N ALA A 26 6.93 -6.12 -6.64
CA ALA A 26 7.32 -5.37 -5.44
C ALA A 26 6.73 -5.97 -4.17
N ILE A 27 5.46 -6.38 -4.21
CA ILE A 27 4.80 -7.00 -3.07
C ILE A 27 4.95 -8.52 -3.03
N ALA A 28 5.58 -9.18 -4.00
CA ALA A 28 5.93 -10.59 -3.83
C ALA A 28 7.10 -10.78 -2.83
N GLY A 29 7.77 -9.69 -2.46
CA GLY A 29 8.89 -9.65 -1.52
C GLY A 29 8.50 -9.41 -0.06
N ARG A 30 9.50 -8.98 0.73
CA ARG A 30 9.36 -8.77 2.19
C ARG A 30 8.36 -7.67 2.55
N LEU A 31 8.17 -6.72 1.65
CA LEU A 31 7.28 -5.58 1.82
C LEU A 31 5.81 -5.97 2.06
N TRP A 32 5.40 -7.16 1.63
CA TRP A 32 4.02 -7.60 1.77
C TRP A 32 3.57 -7.76 3.21
N GLU A 33 4.38 -8.40 4.04
CA GLU A 33 4.05 -8.62 5.44
C GLU A 33 3.95 -7.27 6.19
N ASP A 34 4.88 -6.35 5.93
CA ASP A 34 4.86 -5.01 6.51
C ASP A 34 3.62 -4.22 6.07
N LEU A 35 3.25 -4.29 4.79
CA LEU A 35 2.06 -3.63 4.27
C LEU A 35 0.76 -4.22 4.84
N LEU A 36 0.69 -5.55 4.98
CA LEU A 36 -0.44 -6.22 5.62
C LEU A 36 -0.56 -5.83 7.08
N ALA A 37 0.55 -5.79 7.83
CA ALA A 37 0.58 -5.39 9.22
C ALA A 37 0.11 -3.93 9.39
N ALA A 38 0.65 -3.00 8.59
CA ALA A 38 0.24 -1.60 8.61
C ALA A 38 -1.23 -1.42 8.23
N THR A 39 -1.73 -2.20 7.25
CA THR A 39 -3.15 -2.19 6.87
C THR A 39 -4.03 -2.67 8.02
N TRP A 40 -3.63 -3.74 8.69
CA TRP A 40 -4.36 -4.31 9.82
C TRP A 40 -4.43 -3.36 11.00
N GLU A 41 -3.30 -2.77 11.40
CA GLU A 41 -3.24 -1.75 12.45
C GLU A 41 -4.12 -0.54 12.10
N ALA A 42 -4.08 -0.09 10.85
CA ALA A 42 -4.92 1.00 10.38
C ALA A 42 -6.41 0.64 10.36
N MET A 43 -6.78 -0.62 10.11
CA MET A 43 -8.16 -1.06 10.26
C MET A 43 -8.57 -1.05 11.73
N GLN A 44 -7.81 -1.69 12.62
CA GLN A 44 -8.12 -1.76 14.06
C GLN A 44 -8.29 -0.38 14.69
N SER A 45 -7.40 0.57 14.39
CA SER A 45 -7.45 1.93 14.95
C SER A 45 -8.72 2.72 14.55
N ARG A 46 -9.35 2.36 13.43
CA ARG A 46 -10.53 3.07 12.91
C ARG A 46 -11.84 2.53 13.44
N VAL A 47 -11.88 1.26 13.86
CA VAL A 47 -13.15 0.60 14.18
C VAL A 47 -13.30 0.44 15.67
N LYS A 48 -13.67 1.53 16.37
CA LYS A 48 -13.90 1.54 17.83
C LYS A 48 -15.00 0.59 18.33
N ARG A 49 -15.78 -0.04 17.45
CA ARG A 49 -17.01 -0.78 17.79
C ARG A 49 -17.19 -2.13 17.08
N LEU A 50 -16.26 -2.51 16.20
CA LEU A 50 -16.30 -3.85 15.56
C LEU A 50 -15.26 -4.72 16.26
N ASP A 51 -15.69 -5.90 16.69
CA ASP A 51 -14.75 -6.96 17.06
C ASP A 51 -14.00 -7.44 15.82
N GLU A 52 -12.87 -8.12 16.06
CA GLU A 52 -11.97 -8.60 15.01
C GLU A 52 -12.68 -9.47 13.98
N GLN A 53 -13.59 -10.33 14.42
CA GLN A 53 -14.35 -11.22 13.54
C GLN A 53 -15.18 -10.42 12.53
N LYS A 54 -15.96 -9.45 12.97
CA LYS A 54 -16.78 -8.64 12.04
C LYS A 54 -15.94 -7.79 11.10
N LEU A 55 -14.74 -7.39 11.53
CA LEU A 55 -13.80 -6.69 10.65
C LEU A 55 -13.33 -7.60 9.51
N LEU A 56 -12.97 -8.85 9.82
CA LEU A 56 -12.61 -9.86 8.83
C LEU A 56 -13.78 -10.19 7.89
N GLU A 57 -15.00 -10.36 8.42
CA GLU A 57 -16.20 -10.55 7.61
C GLU A 57 -16.41 -9.39 6.63
N LYS A 58 -16.20 -8.15 7.07
CA LYS A 58 -16.32 -6.97 6.20
C LYS A 58 -15.27 -6.94 5.10
N VAL A 59 -14.03 -7.29 5.41
CA VAL A 59 -12.95 -7.40 4.42
C VAL A 59 -13.28 -8.50 3.42
N PHE A 60 -13.71 -9.66 3.89
CA PHE A 60 -14.14 -10.78 3.05
C PHE A 60 -15.24 -10.36 2.07
N ASN A 61 -16.35 -9.79 2.58
CA ASN A 61 -17.47 -9.34 1.75
C ASN A 61 -17.03 -8.30 0.69
N THR A 62 -16.11 -7.40 1.06
CA THR A 62 -15.59 -6.39 0.13
C THR A 62 -14.74 -7.00 -0.98
N LEU A 63 -13.95 -8.02 -0.65
CA LEU A 63 -13.11 -8.73 -1.61
C LEU A 63 -13.94 -9.67 -2.51
N GLU A 64 -14.98 -10.31 -1.97
CA GLU A 64 -15.92 -11.14 -2.72
C GLU A 64 -16.74 -10.31 -3.72
N ASP A 65 -17.31 -9.18 -3.30
CA ASP A 65 -18.09 -8.29 -4.17
C ASP A 65 -17.22 -7.64 -5.27
N ARG A 66 -15.95 -7.33 -4.96
CA ARG A 66 -15.08 -6.49 -5.81
C ARG A 66 -13.62 -6.97 -5.85
N PRO A 67 -13.36 -8.20 -6.34
CA PRO A 67 -12.04 -8.81 -6.26
C PRO A 67 -10.99 -8.10 -7.12
N LEU A 68 -11.40 -7.62 -8.31
CA LEU A 68 -10.50 -6.98 -9.27
C LEU A 68 -10.59 -5.45 -9.27
N ARG A 69 -11.33 -4.86 -8.33
CA ARG A 69 -11.57 -3.42 -8.35
C ARG A 69 -10.28 -2.63 -8.07
N TYR A 70 -10.02 -1.66 -8.94
CA TYR A 70 -9.02 -0.62 -8.71
C TYR A 70 -9.48 0.38 -7.66
N GLY A 71 -8.51 0.89 -6.90
CA GLY A 71 -8.75 1.91 -5.88
C GLY A 71 -8.93 3.28 -6.52
N ARG A 72 -9.32 4.25 -5.71
CA ARG A 72 -9.23 5.65 -6.17
C ARG A 72 -7.75 6.05 -6.27
N VAL A 73 -7.43 6.85 -7.27
CA VAL A 73 -6.12 7.51 -7.37
C VAL A 73 -5.95 8.46 -6.18
N VAL A 74 -4.76 8.49 -5.59
CA VAL A 74 -4.38 9.43 -4.54
C VAL A 74 -3.32 10.38 -5.09
N GLU A 75 -3.40 11.67 -4.74
CA GLU A 75 -2.31 12.60 -5.03
C GLU A 75 -1.10 12.27 -4.14
N PRO A 76 0.10 12.07 -4.72
CA PRO A 76 1.28 11.76 -3.93
C PRO A 76 1.61 12.91 -2.97
N ASN A 77 1.64 12.59 -1.68
CA ASN A 77 2.27 13.39 -0.64
C ASN A 77 3.62 12.76 -0.25
N ALA A 78 4.35 13.36 0.70
CA ALA A 78 5.66 12.85 1.12
C ALA A 78 5.63 11.37 1.56
N ALA A 79 4.57 10.94 2.27
CA ALA A 79 4.43 9.55 2.70
C ALA A 79 4.19 8.61 1.52
N TRP A 80 3.32 8.97 0.58
CA TRP A 80 3.12 8.23 -0.66
C TRP A 80 4.41 8.15 -1.50
N SER A 81 5.14 9.25 -1.63
CA SER A 81 6.44 9.24 -2.33
C SER A 81 7.44 8.29 -1.66
N ALA A 82 7.50 8.26 -0.33
CA ALA A 82 8.34 7.32 0.40
C ALA A 82 7.92 5.86 0.19
N PHE A 83 6.61 5.58 0.15
CA PHE A 83 6.09 4.25 -0.16
C PHE A 83 6.40 3.83 -1.60
N MET A 84 6.27 4.73 -2.58
CA MET A 84 6.65 4.44 -3.98
C MET A 84 8.15 4.13 -4.11
N MET A 85 9.01 4.92 -3.45
CA MET A 85 10.45 4.65 -3.40
C MET A 85 10.77 3.29 -2.80
N LEU A 86 10.02 2.87 -1.77
CA LEU A 86 10.17 1.55 -1.17
C LEU A 86 9.79 0.42 -2.13
N LEU A 87 8.69 0.59 -2.88
CA LEU A 87 8.31 -0.36 -3.94
C LEU A 87 9.40 -0.48 -5.01
N ASP A 88 9.96 0.65 -5.44
CA ASP A 88 11.04 0.69 -6.43
C ASP A 88 12.33 0.04 -5.94
N LEU A 89 12.64 0.17 -4.64
CA LEU A 89 13.78 -0.51 -4.03
C LEU A 89 13.62 -2.03 -4.05
N GLU A 90 12.41 -2.54 -3.78
CA GLU A 90 12.12 -3.98 -3.79
C GLU A 90 12.26 -4.59 -5.19
N ILE A 91 11.88 -3.87 -6.25
CA ILE A 91 12.01 -4.34 -7.64
C ILE A 91 13.33 -3.92 -8.32
N GLY A 92 14.23 -3.26 -7.59
CA GLY A 92 15.54 -2.86 -8.07
C GLY A 92 15.53 -1.74 -9.12
N THR A 93 14.45 -0.96 -9.20
CA THR A 93 14.36 0.22 -10.09
C THR A 93 14.92 1.48 -9.45
N ALA A 94 15.03 1.52 -8.12
CA ALA A 94 15.69 2.60 -7.41
C ALA A 94 17.22 2.45 -7.41
N GLY A 95 17.95 3.54 -7.66
CA GLY A 95 19.41 3.55 -7.68
C GLY A 95 20.06 3.53 -6.29
N ASP A 96 21.38 3.29 -6.24
CA ASP A 96 22.15 3.14 -4.99
C ASP A 96 22.08 4.35 -4.05
N ALA A 97 21.96 5.56 -4.59
CA ALA A 97 21.80 6.77 -3.78
C ALA A 97 20.48 6.76 -3.00
N ALA A 98 19.38 6.32 -3.62
CA ALA A 98 18.08 6.19 -2.96
C ALA A 98 18.13 5.13 -1.87
N ARG A 99 18.78 3.99 -2.12
CA ARG A 99 18.99 2.94 -1.11
C ARG A 99 19.69 3.47 0.13
N LYS A 100 20.83 4.17 -0.05
CA LYS A 100 21.60 4.76 1.07
C LYS A 100 20.78 5.76 1.89
N VAL A 101 19.96 6.58 1.24
CA VAL A 101 19.06 7.51 1.93
C VAL A 101 18.05 6.75 2.77
N MET A 102 17.47 5.68 2.23
CA MET A 102 16.43 4.89 2.89
C MET A 102 16.95 4.04 4.06
N GLU A 103 18.24 3.68 4.06
CA GLU A 103 18.90 2.99 5.17
C GLU A 103 19.17 3.88 6.40
N SER A 104 19.22 5.20 6.20
CA SER A 104 19.42 6.19 7.27
C SER A 104 18.26 6.22 8.27
N GLU A 105 18.47 6.81 9.45
CA GLU A 105 17.40 6.96 10.45
C GLU A 105 16.19 7.74 9.89
N GLN A 106 16.47 8.82 9.16
CA GLN A 106 15.42 9.61 8.50
C GLN A 106 14.70 8.79 7.42
N GLY A 107 15.46 8.00 6.64
CA GLY A 107 14.92 7.05 5.65
C GLY A 107 13.93 6.07 6.26
N ARG A 108 14.30 5.45 7.39
CA ARG A 108 13.44 4.52 8.12
C ARG A 108 12.15 5.17 8.62
N LYS A 109 12.21 6.41 9.09
CA LYS A 109 11.01 7.18 9.49
C LYS A 109 10.10 7.45 8.29
N MET A 110 10.67 7.80 7.13
CA MET A 110 9.89 8.00 5.90
C MET A 110 9.25 6.69 5.42
N ILE A 111 9.97 5.56 5.48
CA ILE A 111 9.43 4.22 5.18
C ILE A 111 8.23 3.91 6.06
N SER A 112 8.38 4.07 7.37
CA SER A 112 7.30 3.80 8.34
C SER A 112 6.07 4.68 8.06
N ALA A 113 6.28 5.97 7.79
CA ALA A 113 5.18 6.87 7.42
C ALA A 113 4.51 6.47 6.10
N GLY A 114 5.28 6.06 5.09
CA GLY A 114 4.76 5.60 3.81
C GLY A 114 3.94 4.31 3.93
N LEU A 115 4.43 3.34 4.70
CA LEU A 115 3.70 2.10 5.01
C LEU A 115 2.40 2.39 5.75
N ALA A 116 2.43 3.29 6.75
CA ALA A 116 1.23 3.67 7.50
C ALA A 116 0.19 4.35 6.59
N GLU A 117 0.61 5.25 5.70
CA GLU A 117 -0.29 5.93 4.75
C GLU A 117 -0.90 4.95 3.74
N ALA A 118 -0.08 4.05 3.17
CA ALA A 118 -0.55 3.02 2.24
C ALA A 118 -1.50 2.02 2.94
N GLY A 119 -1.15 1.61 4.16
CA GLY A 119 -1.98 0.75 5.00
C GLY A 119 -3.32 1.38 5.35
N MET A 120 -3.33 2.67 5.69
CA MET A 120 -4.55 3.44 5.91
C MET A 120 -5.44 3.49 4.68
N PHE A 121 -4.87 3.76 3.51
CA PHE A 121 -5.60 3.73 2.25
C PHE A 121 -6.22 2.37 1.98
N LEU A 122 -5.47 1.28 2.13
CA LEU A 122 -5.98 -0.07 1.96
C LEU A 122 -7.08 -0.39 2.98
N ALA A 123 -6.92 0.04 4.24
CA ALA A 123 -7.93 -0.09 5.27
C ALA A 123 -9.24 0.61 4.88
N ILE A 124 -9.20 1.83 4.29
CA ILE A 124 -10.39 2.46 3.69
C ILE A 124 -10.96 1.54 2.61
N GLU A 125 -10.15 1.11 1.65
CA GLU A 125 -10.62 0.44 0.44
C GLU A 125 -11.22 -0.95 0.69
N LEU A 126 -10.68 -1.67 1.68
CA LEU A 126 -11.08 -3.02 2.07
C LEU A 126 -12.27 -3.04 3.05
N THR A 127 -12.59 -1.91 3.68
CA THR A 127 -13.75 -1.79 4.59
C THR A 127 -14.88 -0.93 4.02
N LYS A 128 -14.84 -0.68 2.71
CA LYS A 128 -15.84 0.10 1.95
C LYS A 128 -17.04 -0.73 1.47
N GLY A 129 -16.96 -2.07 1.47
CA GLY A 129 -18.10 -2.93 1.16
C GLY A 129 -19.26 -2.71 2.14
N LYS A 130 -20.46 -3.11 1.69
CA LYS A 130 -21.71 -2.98 2.46
C LYS A 130 -21.59 -3.61 3.84
#